data_AF-Q13W00-F1
#
_entry.id   AF-Q13W00-F1
#
_cell.length_a   1.000
_cell.length_b   1.000
_cell.length_c   1.000
_cell.angle_alpha   90.00
_cell.angle_beta   90.00
_cell.angle_gamma   90.00
#
_symmetry.space_group_name_H-M   'P 1'
#
loop_
_entity.id
_entity.type
_entity.pdbx_description
1 polymer ?
#
loop_
_entity_poly.entity_id
_entity_poly.type
_entity_poly.pdbx_seq_one_letter_code
_entity_poly.pdbx_strand_id
1 'polypeptide(L)'
;MSLRFKGADLRPVLTEAIANQCRAVLVKDQGVYILAERGERRPDGRQKLLAYAVGCDPDTDPFDDWWFLAQRELGGDDFAEYFDPKDGVFTRILHTADDLMLSATATHLSLEVVPPV
;
A
#
# COMPACT_ATOMS: atom_id res chain seq x y z
N MET A 1 9.90 -13.18 1.86
CA MET A 1 9.58 -12.49 0.60
C MET A 1 8.78 -11.24 0.96
N SER A 2 8.72 -10.24 0.08
CA SER A 2 8.28 -8.90 0.45
C SER A 2 7.66 -8.14 -0.74
N LEU A 3 6.72 -7.25 -0.44
CA LEU A 3 6.09 -6.34 -1.39
C LEU A 3 6.66 -4.93 -1.23
N ARG A 4 7.04 -4.31 -2.34
CA ARG A 4 7.56 -2.93 -2.33
C ARG A 4 6.47 -1.96 -2.78
N PHE A 5 6.35 -0.83 -2.11
CA PHE A 5 5.54 0.31 -2.55
C PHE A 5 6.46 1.49 -2.85
N LYS A 6 6.27 2.10 -4.02
CA LYS A 6 7.06 3.27 -4.39
C LYS A 6 6.70 4.44 -3.49
N GLY A 7 7.71 5.10 -2.90
CA GLY A 7 7.51 6.28 -2.06
C GLY A 7 6.84 7.42 -2.84
N ALA A 8 7.08 7.52 -4.15
CA ALA A 8 6.42 8.50 -5.01
C ALA A 8 4.89 8.35 -5.04
N ASP A 9 4.39 7.12 -5.07
CA ASP A 9 2.96 6.82 -5.15
C ASP A 9 2.31 6.80 -3.77
N LEU A 10 3.07 6.39 -2.74
CA LEU A 10 2.59 6.31 -1.36
C LEU A 10 2.48 7.68 -0.67
N ARG A 11 3.35 8.65 -0.99
CA ARG A 11 3.34 9.98 -0.36
C ARG A 11 2.02 10.74 -0.52
N PRO A 12 1.38 10.81 -1.71
CA PRO A 12 0.06 11.41 -1.86
C PRO A 12 -1.01 10.76 -0.97
N VAL A 13 -1.02 9.43 -0.88
CA VAL A 13 -1.97 8.68 -0.05
C VAL A 13 -1.80 9.01 1.44
N LEU A 14 -0.55 9.02 1.93
CA LEU A 14 -0.25 9.36 3.32
C LEU A 14 -0.60 10.82 3.63
N THR A 15 -0.33 11.73 2.70
CA THR A 15 -0.68 13.15 2.84
C THR A 15 -2.19 13.33 2.95
N GLU A 16 -2.97 12.62 2.12
CA GLU A 16 -4.42 12.61 2.18
C GLU A 16 -4.93 12.05 3.52
N ALA A 17 -4.38 10.91 3.98
CA ALA A 17 -4.77 10.31 5.25
C ALA A 17 -4.52 11.26 6.44
N ILE A 18 -3.38 11.95 6.46
CA ILE A 18 -3.05 12.95 7.48
C ILE A 18 -4.00 14.15 7.42
N ALA A 19 -4.23 14.70 6.23
CA ALA A 19 -5.12 15.85 6.03
C ALA A 19 -6.56 15.55 6.47
N ASN A 20 -7.04 14.33 6.20
CA ASN A 20 -8.38 13.88 6.56
C ASN A 20 -8.45 13.29 7.99
N GLN A 21 -7.34 13.33 8.74
CA GLN A 21 -7.21 12.80 10.09
C GLN A 21 -7.70 11.34 10.22
N CYS A 22 -7.36 10.50 9.25
CA CYS A 22 -7.78 9.11 9.17
C CYS A 22 -6.58 8.16 9.06
N ARG A 23 -6.85 6.85 9.04
CA ARG A 23 -5.82 5.82 8.92
C ARG A 23 -5.37 5.64 7.47
N ALA A 24 -4.15 5.13 7.29
CA ALA A 24 -3.73 4.49 6.05
C ALA A 24 -4.16 3.01 6.10
N VAL A 25 -4.69 2.47 5.02
CA VAL A 25 -5.23 1.11 4.97
C VAL A 25 -4.50 0.33 3.89
N LEU A 26 -3.83 -0.75 4.28
CA LEU A 26 -3.33 -1.76 3.36
C LEU A 26 -4.49 -2.70 3.02
N VAL A 27 -4.80 -2.83 1.74
CA VAL A 27 -5.86 -3.70 1.24
C VAL A 27 -5.24 -4.75 0.33
N LYS A 28 -5.72 -5.99 0.48
CA LYS A 28 -5.56 -7.03 -0.52
C LYS A 28 -6.95 -7.46 -0.99
N ASP A 29 -7.20 -7.26 -2.27
CA ASP A 29 -8.39 -7.72 -2.99
C ASP A 29 -8.07 -7.84 -4.49
N GLN A 30 -8.48 -6.86 -5.32
CA GLN A 30 -8.05 -6.70 -6.70
C GLN A 30 -6.69 -5.99 -6.72
N GLY A 31 -5.66 -6.75 -6.38
CA GLY A 31 -4.30 -6.27 -6.20
C GLY A 31 -3.94 -6.07 -4.73
N VAL A 32 -2.83 -5.39 -4.49
CA VAL A 32 -2.37 -5.02 -3.14
C VAL A 32 -1.98 -3.56 -3.13
N TYR A 33 -2.64 -2.76 -2.30
CA TYR A 33 -2.45 -1.31 -2.30
C TYR A 33 -2.67 -0.67 -0.93
N ILE A 34 -2.16 0.55 -0.78
CA ILE A 34 -2.44 1.41 0.37
C ILE A 34 -3.32 2.58 -0.08
N LEU A 35 -4.33 2.91 0.74
CA LEU A 35 -5.25 4.04 0.55
C LEU A 35 -5.50 4.79 1.85
N ALA A 36 -5.99 6.04 1.75
CA ALA A 36 -6.50 6.76 2.91
C ALA A 36 -7.91 6.29 3.23
N GLU A 37 -8.16 5.85 4.47
CA GLU A 37 -9.46 5.32 4.95
C GLU A 37 -10.63 6.23 4.55
N ARG A 38 -10.40 7.55 4.57
CA ARG A 38 -11.36 8.59 4.16
C ARG A 38 -10.81 9.45 3.02
N GLY A 39 -10.30 8.83 1.96
CA GLY A 39 -9.80 9.56 0.79
C GLY A 39 -10.91 10.04 -0.17
N GLU A 40 -10.55 10.93 -1.09
CA GLU A 40 -11.41 11.41 -2.18
C GLU A 40 -11.78 10.24 -3.11
N ARG A 41 -13.02 10.22 -3.59
CA ARG A 41 -13.51 9.26 -4.57
C ARG A 41 -13.75 9.92 -5.91
N ARG A 42 -13.46 9.17 -6.98
CA ARG A 42 -13.81 9.54 -8.36
C ARG A 42 -15.33 9.39 -8.57
N PRO A 43 -15.91 9.98 -9.63
CA PRO A 43 -17.35 9.86 -9.92
C PRO A 43 -17.85 8.42 -10.12
N ASP A 44 -16.96 7.52 -10.50
CA ASP A 44 -17.23 6.07 -10.63
C ASP A 44 -17.24 5.32 -9.28
N GLY A 45 -16.97 6.03 -8.18
CA GLY A 45 -16.91 5.49 -6.82
C GLY A 45 -15.55 4.92 -6.41
N ARG A 46 -14.58 4.82 -7.33
CA ARG A 46 -13.22 4.33 -7.01
C ARG A 46 -12.46 5.36 -6.19
N GLN A 47 -11.56 4.88 -5.34
CA GLN A 47 -10.66 5.76 -4.59
C GLN A 47 -9.73 6.50 -5.56
N LYS A 48 -9.57 7.80 -5.37
CA LYS A 48 -8.80 8.63 -6.31
C LYS A 48 -7.31 8.34 -6.24
N LEU A 49 -6.80 8.18 -5.02
CA LEU A 49 -5.41 7.89 -4.70
C LEU A 49 -5.29 6.47 -4.14
N LEU A 50 -4.51 5.66 -4.84
CA LEU A 50 -4.12 4.30 -4.45
C LEU A 50 -2.62 4.18 -4.70
N ALA A 51 -1.90 3.54 -3.78
CA ALA A 51 -0.49 3.20 -3.95
C ALA A 51 -0.38 1.68 -4.02
N TYR A 52 -0.29 1.13 -5.24
CA TYR A 52 -0.12 -0.31 -5.43
C TYR A 52 1.29 -0.78 -5.06
N ALA A 53 1.38 -2.00 -4.54
CA ALA A 53 2.66 -2.70 -4.47
C ALA A 53 3.15 -2.99 -5.90
N VAL A 54 4.46 -2.91 -6.11
CA VAL A 54 5.09 -3.16 -7.41
C VAL A 54 4.80 -4.60 -7.85
N GLY A 55 4.19 -4.74 -9.03
CA GLY A 55 3.74 -6.03 -9.57
C GLY A 55 2.38 -6.49 -9.05
N CYS A 56 1.65 -5.64 -8.31
CA CYS A 56 0.34 -5.94 -7.75
C CYS A 56 -0.77 -4.98 -8.24
N ASP A 57 -0.58 -4.27 -9.34
CA ASP A 57 -1.57 -3.36 -9.92
C ASP A 57 -2.36 -4.07 -11.04
N PRO A 58 -3.66 -4.37 -10.86
CA PRO A 58 -4.44 -5.09 -11.85
C PRO A 58 -4.72 -4.30 -13.13
N ASP A 59 -4.52 -2.97 -13.14
CA ASP A 59 -4.71 -2.14 -14.32
C ASP A 59 -3.46 -2.17 -15.23
N THR A 60 -2.28 -2.53 -14.69
CA THR A 60 -1.01 -2.54 -15.44
C THR A 60 -0.31 -3.89 -15.51
N ASP A 61 -0.47 -4.74 -14.50
CA ASP A 61 0.19 -6.04 -14.40
C ASP A 61 -0.75 -7.16 -14.91
N PRO A 62 -0.23 -8.18 -15.61
CA PRO A 62 -1.03 -9.32 -16.03
C PRO A 62 -1.69 -10.05 -14.85
N PHE A 63 -2.91 -10.57 -15.07
CA PHE A 63 -3.70 -11.19 -14.00
C PHE A 63 -2.94 -12.27 -13.22
N ASP A 64 -2.38 -13.25 -13.93
CA ASP A 64 -1.67 -14.35 -13.29
C ASP A 64 -0.45 -13.84 -12.48
N ASP A 65 0.26 -12.84 -12.98
CA ASP A 65 1.47 -12.33 -12.34
C ASP A 65 1.15 -11.66 -10.99
N TRP A 66 0.20 -10.70 -10.99
CA TRP A 66 -0.14 -10.01 -9.74
C TRP A 66 -0.87 -10.92 -8.76
N TRP A 67 -1.74 -11.80 -9.25
CA TRP A 67 -2.53 -12.70 -8.43
C TRP A 67 -1.64 -13.70 -7.69
N PHE A 68 -0.72 -14.37 -8.41
CA PHE A 68 0.22 -15.31 -7.77
C PHE A 68 1.21 -14.60 -6.86
N LEU A 69 1.65 -13.39 -7.19
CA LEU A 69 2.49 -12.59 -6.31
C LEU A 69 1.76 -12.26 -5.00
N ALA A 70 0.55 -11.71 -5.08
CA ALA A 70 -0.25 -11.37 -3.89
C ALA A 70 -0.52 -12.62 -3.03
N GLN A 71 -0.88 -13.75 -3.65
CA GLN A 71 -1.09 -15.01 -2.91
C GLN A 71 0.18 -15.53 -2.24
N ARG A 72 1.32 -15.47 -2.93
CA ARG A 72 2.60 -15.95 -2.40
C ARG A 72 3.05 -15.12 -1.20
N GLU A 73 2.86 -13.81 -1.25
CA GLU A 73 3.35 -12.89 -0.22
C GLU A 73 2.39 -12.74 0.97
N LEU A 74 1.09 -12.79 0.72
CA LEU A 74 0.07 -12.41 1.71
C LEU A 74 -1.01 -13.47 1.94
N GLY A 75 -0.94 -14.61 1.25
CA GLY A 75 -1.92 -15.68 1.36
C GLY A 75 -3.16 -15.49 0.49
N GLY A 76 -4.12 -16.41 0.59
CA GLY A 76 -5.29 -16.46 -0.29
C GLY A 76 -6.35 -15.41 0.04
N ASP A 77 -6.54 -15.07 1.31
CA ASP A 77 -7.71 -14.32 1.78
C ASP A 77 -7.60 -12.81 1.53
N ASP A 78 -8.75 -12.17 1.28
CA ASP A 78 -8.86 -10.72 1.19
C ASP A 78 -8.84 -10.10 2.59
N PHE A 79 -8.18 -8.96 2.75
CA PHE A 79 -8.10 -8.28 4.04
C PHE A 79 -7.89 -6.76 3.91
N ALA A 80 -8.08 -6.08 5.05
CA ALA A 80 -7.71 -4.69 5.23
C ALA A 80 -7.02 -4.49 6.60
N GLU A 81 -5.80 -3.96 6.58
CA GLU A 81 -5.00 -3.65 7.76
C GLU A 81 -4.82 -2.14 7.91
N TYR A 82 -4.99 -1.63 9.14
CA TYR A 82 -5.06 -0.20 9.43
C TYR A 82 -3.80 0.28 10.14
N PHE A 83 -3.23 1.36 9.64
CA PHE A 83 -2.03 1.98 10.20
C PHE A 83 -2.25 3.46 10.52
N ASP A 84 -1.53 3.95 11.54
CA ASP A 84 -1.39 5.38 11.78
C ASP A 84 -0.44 5.97 10.72
N PRO A 85 -0.87 6.91 9.86
CA PRO A 85 0.02 7.52 8.88
C PRO A 85 1.14 8.37 9.51
N LYS A 86 1.07 8.61 10.83
CA LYS A 86 2.12 9.29 11.61
C LYS A 86 3.09 8.32 12.29
N ASP A 87 2.98 7.01 12.03
CA ASP A 87 4.01 6.06 12.42
C ASP A 87 5.38 6.47 11.85
N GLY A 88 6.46 6.10 12.54
CA GLY A 88 7.82 6.48 12.18
C GLY A 88 8.23 6.06 10.76
N VAL A 89 7.77 4.89 10.29
CA VAL A 89 8.06 4.43 8.91
C VAL A 89 7.40 5.34 7.88
N PHE A 90 6.12 5.64 8.03
CA PHE A 90 5.39 6.50 7.10
C PHE A 90 5.86 7.95 7.16
N THR A 91 6.18 8.45 8.35
CA THR A 91 6.78 9.77 8.54
C THR A 91 8.11 9.87 7.80
N ARG A 92 8.95 8.84 7.85
CA ARG A 92 10.21 8.83 7.09
C ARG A 92 9.97 8.87 5.58
N ILE A 93 9.04 8.05 5.06
CA ILE A 93 8.67 8.03 3.64
C ILE A 93 8.17 9.40 3.16
N LEU A 94 7.41 10.11 4.00
CA LEU A 94 6.94 11.47 3.70
C LEU A 94 8.08 12.49 3.51
N HIS A 95 9.22 12.26 4.15
CA HIS A 95 10.34 13.22 4.17
C HIS A 95 11.54 12.79 3.31
N THR A 96 11.54 11.57 2.77
CA THR A 96 12.63 11.08 1.91
C THR A 96 12.10 10.69 0.52
N ALA A 97 13.00 10.21 -0.34
CA ALA A 97 12.66 9.56 -1.59
C ALA A 97 12.65 8.03 -1.46
N ASP A 98 12.67 7.51 -0.23
CA ASP A 98 12.71 6.07 0.03
C ASP A 98 11.37 5.40 -0.28
N ASP A 99 11.44 4.10 -0.54
CA ASP A 99 10.29 3.22 -0.74
C ASP A 99 9.91 2.49 0.56
N LEU A 100 8.71 1.93 0.59
CA LEU A 100 8.26 1.02 1.64
C LEU A 100 8.49 -0.42 1.21
N MET A 101 9.05 -1.24 2.11
CA MET A 101 9.04 -2.69 2.01
C MET A 101 8.10 -3.27 3.07
N LEU A 102 7.11 -4.04 2.62
CA LEU A 102 6.20 -4.81 3.44
C LEU A 102 6.61 -6.29 3.38
N SER A 103 6.81 -6.91 4.53
CA SER A 103 6.99 -8.37 4.63
C SER A 103 5.92 -8.96 5.54
N ALA A 104 5.45 -10.15 5.21
CA ALA A 104 4.49 -10.87 6.02
C ALA A 104 5.08 -12.20 6.50
N THR A 105 4.66 -12.58 7.71
CA THR A 105 4.74 -13.94 8.23
C THR A 105 3.31 -14.43 8.49
N ALA A 106 3.16 -15.68 8.93
CA ALA A 106 1.83 -16.23 9.24
C ALA A 106 1.04 -15.42 10.29
N THR A 107 1.71 -14.59 11.10
CA THR A 107 1.07 -13.89 12.22
C THR A 107 1.39 -12.40 12.32
N HIS A 108 2.34 -11.89 11.52
CA HIS A 108 2.79 -10.51 11.64
C HIS A 108 3.10 -9.90 10.28
N LEU A 109 2.76 -8.61 10.14
CA LEU A 109 3.26 -7.73 9.10
C LEU A 109 4.45 -6.92 9.65
N SER A 110 5.45 -6.70 8.80
CA SER A 110 6.62 -5.88 9.07
C SER A 110 6.79 -4.83 7.98
N LEU A 111 7.09 -3.60 8.40
CA LEU A 111 7.24 -2.44 7.53
C LEU A 111 8.67 -1.89 7.68
N GLU A 112 9.36 -1.70 6.56
CA GLU A 112 10.72 -1.17 6.53
C GLU A 112 10.87 -0.11 5.44
N VAL A 113 11.69 0.90 5.70
CA VAL A 113 12.05 1.92 4.71
C VAL A 113 13.32 1.48 3.98
N VAL A 114 13.26 1.46 2.65
CA VAL A 114 14.33 0.98 1.78
C VAL A 114 14.68 2.00 0.69
N PRO A 115 15.90 2.01 0.13
CA PRO A 115 16.23 2.91 -0.98
C PRO A 115 15.27 2.76 -2.17
N PRO A 116 15.02 3.83 -2.95
CA PRO A 116 14.13 3.77 -4.10
C PRO A 116 14.63 2.85 -5.22
N VAL A 117 13.69 2.32 -6.02
CA VAL A 117 13.97 1.56 -7.27
C VAL A 117 14.03 2.43 -8.51
#